data_AF-A0A8J5UT98-F1
#
_entry.id   AF-A0A8J5UT98-F1
#
_cell.length_a   1.000
_cell.length_b   1.000
_cell.length_c   1.000
_cell.angle_alpha   90.00
_cell.angle_beta   90.00
_cell.angle_gamma   90.00
#
_symmetry.space_group_name_H-M   'P 1'
#
loop_
_entity.id
_entity.type
_entity.pdbx_description
1 polymer ?
#
loop_
_entity_poly.entity_id
_entity_poly.type
_entity_poly.pdbx_seq_one_letter_code
_entity_poly.pdbx_strand_id
1 'polypeptide(L)'
;MVGIGENNNKILFDFDAQMLAKSLMSLKATARSVKMKLTNKQHPCLTLEIELPSLTTDSWQCIHDVPIKVLPRNEWNVYQPPTIPDFHISIDLPQLKYIRSFVERMKNMSPHLRLIVNNDGLLVLKVETDAASVATHFQNLQVWKADESERDNVSAAVDIRRFFTIHTWDAIHPDSVKCNIINERLVYIHINLDDNIKIHHFIPAVAID
;
A
#
# COMPACT_ATOMS: atom_id res chain seq x y z
N MET A 1 -32.06 18.43 -7.80
CA MET A 1 -31.13 17.49 -8.49
C MET A 1 -30.25 18.31 -9.41
N VAL A 2 -29.00 18.57 -9.03
CA VAL A 2 -28.06 19.28 -9.91
C VAL A 2 -27.61 18.30 -10.99
N GLY A 3 -27.88 18.68 -12.23
CA GLY A 3 -27.76 17.88 -13.43
C GLY A 3 -26.37 17.29 -13.68
N ILE A 4 -26.41 16.15 -14.36
CA ILE A 4 -25.31 15.38 -14.92
C ILE A 4 -24.63 16.24 -15.99
N GLY A 5 -23.44 16.74 -15.72
CA GLY A 5 -22.50 17.12 -16.77
C GLY A 5 -21.75 15.86 -17.20
N GLU A 6 -21.69 15.60 -18.51
CA GLU A 6 -21.00 14.44 -19.12
C GLU A 6 -19.54 14.29 -18.68
N ASN A 7 -18.91 15.38 -18.22
CA ASN A 7 -17.51 15.39 -17.80
C ASN A 7 -17.20 14.77 -16.42
N ASN A 8 -18.20 14.43 -15.59
CA ASN A 8 -17.96 13.95 -14.22
C ASN A 8 -18.70 12.64 -13.91
N ASN A 9 -18.42 11.60 -14.70
CA ASN A 9 -18.90 10.22 -14.48
C ASN A 9 -18.10 9.46 -13.41
N LYS A 10 -18.00 10.03 -12.20
CA LYS A 10 -17.33 9.40 -11.05
C LYS A 10 -18.26 9.41 -9.84
N ILE A 11 -18.18 8.37 -9.01
CA ILE A 11 -18.89 8.30 -7.73
C ILE A 11 -17.84 8.10 -6.65
N LEU A 12 -17.67 9.09 -5.78
CA LEU A 12 -16.82 8.99 -4.60
C LEU A 12 -17.71 8.69 -3.39
N PHE A 13 -17.34 7.67 -2.64
CA PHE A 13 -17.99 7.33 -1.39
C PHE A 13 -16.95 6.81 -0.39
N ASP A 14 -17.22 7.05 0.87
CA ASP A 14 -16.42 6.57 1.99
C ASP A 14 -17.10 5.35 2.63
N PHE A 15 -16.30 4.43 3.17
CA PHE A 15 -16.77 3.19 3.79
C PHE A 15 -15.78 2.68 4.84
N ASP A 16 -16.28 1.89 5.78
CA ASP A 16 -15.42 1.24 6.77
C ASP A 16 -14.67 0.05 6.13
N ALA A 17 -13.35 0.19 6.00
CA ALA A 17 -12.47 -0.82 5.43
C ALA A 17 -12.48 -2.15 6.21
N GLN A 18 -12.64 -2.12 7.54
CA GLN A 18 -12.74 -3.32 8.36
C GLN A 18 -14.05 -4.06 8.11
N MET A 19 -15.15 -3.31 7.96
CA MET A 19 -16.45 -3.89 7.64
C MET A 19 -16.43 -4.54 6.25
N LEU A 20 -15.88 -3.84 5.25
CA LEU A 20 -15.71 -4.39 3.91
C LEU A 20 -14.84 -5.66 3.94
N ALA A 21 -13.70 -5.62 4.63
CA ALA A 21 -12.82 -6.78 4.75
C ALA A 21 -13.53 -7.99 5.38
N LYS A 22 -14.33 -7.78 6.44
CA LYS A 22 -15.14 -8.84 7.06
C LYS A 22 -16.17 -9.42 6.09
N SER A 23 -16.86 -8.59 5.32
CA SER A 23 -17.81 -9.06 4.32
C SER A 23 -17.16 -9.86 3.19
N LEU A 24 -15.92 -9.52 2.82
CA LEU A 24 -15.14 -10.25 1.81
C LEU A 24 -14.51 -11.56 2.34
N MET A 25 -14.50 -11.81 3.66
CA MET A 25 -13.98 -13.07 4.20
C MET A 25 -14.74 -14.30 3.68
N SER A 26 -16.04 -14.14 3.39
CA SER A 26 -16.86 -15.20 2.78
C SER A 26 -16.34 -15.67 1.42
N LEU A 27 -15.55 -14.85 0.71
CA LEU A 27 -14.93 -15.23 -0.57
C LEU A 27 -13.92 -16.35 -0.44
N LYS A 28 -13.25 -16.44 0.71
CA LYS A 28 -12.24 -17.48 0.97
C LYS A 28 -12.85 -18.89 1.03
N ALA A 29 -14.16 -19.00 1.25
CA ALA A 29 -14.91 -20.26 1.21
C ALA A 29 -15.23 -20.72 -0.22
N THR A 30 -14.27 -20.55 -1.15
CA THR A 30 -14.37 -20.96 -2.57
C THR A 30 -15.61 -20.45 -3.29
N ALA A 31 -15.95 -19.17 -3.09
CA ALA A 31 -17.07 -18.53 -3.79
C ALA A 31 -16.94 -18.64 -5.33
N ARG A 32 -18.07 -18.84 -6.01
CA ARG A 32 -18.15 -18.94 -7.47
C ARG A 32 -18.14 -17.57 -8.13
N SER A 33 -18.90 -16.63 -7.57
CA SER A 33 -19.06 -15.30 -8.14
C SER A 33 -19.30 -14.26 -7.05
N VAL A 34 -18.95 -13.01 -7.38
CA VAL A 34 -19.15 -11.84 -6.52
C VAL A 34 -19.74 -10.73 -7.36
N LYS A 35 -20.82 -10.14 -6.89
CA LYS A 35 -21.44 -8.99 -7.54
C LYS A 35 -21.53 -7.85 -6.54
N MET A 36 -20.90 -6.74 -6.88
CA MET A 36 -20.91 -5.53 -6.09
C MET A 36 -21.93 -4.55 -6.68
N LYS A 37 -22.84 -4.02 -5.85
CA LYS A 37 -23.88 -3.06 -6.27
C LYS A 37 -23.97 -1.92 -5.28
N LEU A 38 -24.14 -0.71 -5.79
CA LEU A 38 -24.61 0.41 -4.98
C LEU A 38 -26.13 0.30 -4.83
N THR A 39 -26.61 0.18 -3.59
CA THR A 39 -28.03 0.11 -3.28
C THR A 39 -28.41 1.21 -2.29
N ASN A 40 -29.67 1.63 -2.33
CA ASN A 40 -30.21 2.56 -1.36
C ASN A 40 -31.39 1.87 -0.66
N LYS A 41 -31.11 1.24 0.48
CA LYS A 41 -32.11 0.54 1.31
C LYS A 41 -32.65 1.52 2.35
N GLN A 42 -32.35 1.32 3.63
CA GLN A 42 -32.59 2.32 4.68
C GLN A 42 -31.51 3.41 4.68
N HIS A 43 -30.31 3.05 4.21
CA HIS A 43 -29.14 3.91 4.04
C HIS A 43 -28.48 3.52 2.71
N PRO A 44 -27.66 4.40 2.10
CA PRO A 44 -26.83 4.01 0.97
C PRO A 44 -25.81 2.96 1.42
N CYS A 45 -25.74 1.84 0.68
CA CYS A 45 -24.88 0.71 0.99
C CYS A 45 -24.19 0.19 -0.28
N LEU A 46 -23.00 -0.37 -0.10
CA LEU A 46 -22.36 -1.27 -1.05
C LEU A 46 -22.81 -2.70 -0.71
N THR A 47 -23.72 -3.24 -1.52
CA THR A 47 -24.21 -4.60 -1.39
C THR A 47 -23.29 -5.56 -2.15
N LEU A 48 -22.80 -6.56 -1.44
CA LEU A 48 -22.00 -7.67 -1.97
C LEU A 48 -22.87 -8.92 -2.02
N GLU A 49 -23.21 -9.37 -3.22
CA GLU A 49 -23.88 -10.65 -3.46
C GLU A 49 -22.80 -11.69 -3.81
N ILE A 50 -22.56 -12.63 -2.89
CA ILE A 50 -21.56 -13.68 -3.01
C ILE A 50 -22.27 -15.01 -3.23
N GLU A 51 -21.98 -15.66 -4.34
CA GLU A 51 -22.48 -17.00 -4.64
C GLU A 51 -21.50 -18.05 -4.12
N LEU A 52 -21.94 -18.88 -3.19
CA LEU A 52 -21.14 -19.94 -2.57
C LEU A 52 -21.45 -21.30 -3.21
N PRO A 53 -20.45 -22.19 -3.32
CA PRO A 53 -20.68 -23.55 -3.79
C PRO A 53 -21.52 -24.32 -2.77
N SER A 54 -22.63 -24.90 -3.23
CA SER A 54 -23.46 -25.81 -2.44
C SER A 54 -23.26 -27.26 -2.89
N LEU A 55 -23.39 -28.20 -1.94
CA LEU A 55 -23.44 -29.65 -2.21
C LEU A 55 -24.82 -30.08 -2.73
N THR A 56 -25.84 -29.22 -2.61
CA THR A 56 -27.18 -29.40 -3.18
C THR A 56 -27.34 -28.57 -4.46
N THR A 57 -28.34 -28.88 -5.28
CA THR A 57 -28.61 -28.23 -6.57
C THR A 57 -28.87 -26.72 -6.47
N ASP A 58 -29.23 -26.22 -5.28
CA ASP A 58 -29.49 -24.82 -5.01
C ASP A 58 -28.21 -24.09 -4.56
N SER A 59 -27.80 -23.07 -5.33
CA SER A 59 -26.70 -22.17 -4.97
C SER A 59 -27.07 -21.34 -3.74
N TRP A 60 -26.21 -21.34 -2.71
CA TRP A 60 -26.38 -20.47 -1.56
C TRP A 60 -25.84 -19.07 -1.87
N GLN A 61 -26.65 -18.05 -1.62
CA GLN A 61 -26.27 -16.65 -1.81
C GLN A 61 -26.08 -15.98 -0.44
N CYS A 62 -24.90 -15.41 -0.24
CA CYS A 62 -24.57 -14.60 0.92
C CYS A 62 -24.61 -13.13 0.52
N ILE A 63 -25.45 -12.34 1.19
CA ILE A 63 -25.61 -10.90 0.91
C ILE A 63 -25.06 -10.13 2.10
N HIS A 64 -24.08 -9.27 1.84
CA HIS A 64 -23.54 -8.32 2.82
C HIS A 64 -23.86 -6.90 2.38
N ASP A 65 -24.39 -6.09 3.30
CA ASP A 65 -24.59 -4.66 3.07
C ASP A 65 -23.56 -3.89 3.89
N VAL A 66 -22.64 -3.20 3.20
CA VAL A 66 -21.67 -2.29 3.83
C VAL A 66 -22.19 -0.86 3.71
N PRO A 67 -22.55 -0.17 4.81
CA PRO A 67 -22.95 1.23 4.77
C PRO A 67 -21.88 2.10 4.14
N ILE A 68 -22.29 3.02 3.27
CA ILE A 68 -21.38 3.97 2.62
C ILE A 68 -21.84 5.40 2.87
N LYS A 69 -20.91 6.35 2.80
CA LYS A 69 -21.20 7.77 2.80
C LYS A 69 -20.84 8.36 1.44
N VAL A 70 -21.83 8.72 0.64
CA VAL A 70 -21.59 9.36 -0.67
C VAL A 70 -21.01 10.76 -0.44
N LEU A 71 -19.86 11.03 -1.05
CA LEU A 71 -19.12 12.27 -0.84
C LEU A 71 -19.63 13.39 -1.76
N PRO A 72 -19.90 14.60 -1.23
CA PRO A 72 -20.31 15.73 -2.04
C PRO A 72 -19.17 16.20 -2.94
N ARG A 73 -19.52 16.73 -4.13
CA ARG A 73 -18.55 17.14 -5.17
C ARG A 73 -17.53 18.18 -4.70
N ASN A 74 -17.91 19.01 -3.73
CA ASN A 74 -17.03 20.05 -3.19
C ASN A 74 -15.80 19.48 -2.48
N GLU A 75 -15.89 18.24 -1.97
CA GLU A 75 -14.82 17.58 -1.23
C GLU A 75 -13.93 16.71 -2.12
N TRP A 76 -14.30 16.49 -3.39
CA TRP A 76 -13.60 15.55 -4.29
C TRP A 76 -12.13 15.92 -4.53
N ASN A 77 -11.77 17.20 -4.44
CA ASN A 77 -10.40 17.66 -4.61
C ASN A 77 -9.43 17.10 -3.56
N VAL A 78 -9.92 16.81 -2.35
CA VAL A 78 -9.11 16.27 -1.25
C VAL A 78 -8.77 14.79 -1.47
N TYR A 79 -9.60 14.08 -2.21
CA TYR A 79 -9.46 12.64 -2.49
C TYR A 79 -8.76 12.35 -3.82
N GLN A 80 -8.15 13.37 -4.44
CA GLN A 80 -7.34 13.14 -5.62
C GLN A 80 -6.07 12.37 -5.27
N PRO A 81 -5.64 11.43 -6.12
CA PRO A 81 -4.39 10.74 -5.90
C PRO A 81 -3.24 11.76 -5.86
N PRO A 82 -2.31 11.64 -4.90
CA PRO A 82 -1.17 12.54 -4.84
C PRO A 82 -0.33 12.44 -6.11
N THR A 83 0.18 13.57 -6.59
CA THR A 83 1.11 13.58 -7.70
C THR A 83 2.38 12.84 -7.29
N ILE A 84 2.79 11.87 -8.11
CA ILE A 84 4.02 11.11 -7.90
C ILE A 84 5.20 12.07 -8.17
N PRO A 85 6.01 12.42 -7.16
CA PRO A 85 7.14 13.33 -7.34
C PRO A 85 8.27 12.67 -8.14
N ASP A 86 9.20 13.48 -8.65
CA ASP A 86 10.46 12.95 -9.17
C ASP A 86 11.36 12.45 -8.03
N PHE A 87 11.85 11.23 -8.19
CA PHE A 87 12.71 10.55 -7.22
C PHE A 87 14.18 10.66 -7.62
N HIS A 88 15.07 10.81 -6.63
CA HIS A 88 16.51 10.79 -6.84
C HIS A 88 17.00 9.38 -7.18
N ILE A 89 16.43 8.37 -6.52
CA ILE A 89 16.76 6.97 -6.78
C ILE A 89 15.54 6.07 -6.70
N SER A 90 15.49 5.06 -7.57
CA SER A 90 14.51 3.99 -7.61
C SER A 90 15.22 2.66 -7.74
N ILE A 91 14.99 1.77 -6.78
CA ILE A 91 15.55 0.41 -6.75
C ILE A 91 14.45 -0.62 -6.53
N ASP A 92 14.69 -1.86 -6.94
CA ASP A 92 13.85 -2.97 -6.52
C ASP A 92 14.12 -3.34 -5.06
N LEU A 93 13.05 -3.59 -4.31
CA LEU A 93 13.14 -4.16 -2.97
C LEU A 93 13.43 -5.66 -3.07
N PRO A 94 14.26 -6.20 -2.17
CA PRO A 94 14.38 -7.65 -2.01
C PRO A 94 13.04 -8.23 -1.52
N GLN A 95 12.93 -9.56 -1.53
CA GLN A 95 11.71 -10.25 -1.10
C GLN A 95 11.21 -9.74 0.27
N LEU A 96 9.93 -9.35 0.32
CA LEU A 96 9.31 -8.73 1.50
C LEU A 96 9.44 -9.61 2.75
N LYS A 97 9.40 -10.94 2.61
CA LYS A 97 9.68 -11.92 3.67
C LYS A 97 11.02 -11.70 4.40
N TYR A 98 12.08 -11.35 3.67
CA TYR A 98 13.38 -11.06 4.31
C TYR A 98 13.32 -9.75 5.05
N ILE A 99 12.81 -8.70 4.40
CA ILE A 99 12.66 -7.37 5.00
C ILE A 99 11.86 -7.46 6.30
N ARG A 100 10.74 -8.19 6.30
CA ARG A 100 9.93 -8.46 7.50
C ARG A 100 10.77 -8.96 8.66
N SER A 101 11.54 -10.03 8.43
CA SER A 101 12.29 -10.72 9.49
C SER A 101 13.31 -9.79 10.16
N PHE A 102 13.92 -8.88 9.40
CA PHE A 102 14.86 -7.89 9.93
C PHE A 102 14.14 -6.70 10.58
N VAL A 103 13.17 -6.10 9.90
CA VAL A 103 12.43 -4.92 10.39
C VAL A 103 11.64 -5.24 11.66
N GLU A 104 11.12 -6.46 11.79
CA GLU A 104 10.42 -6.92 13.00
C GLU A 104 11.33 -6.92 14.24
N ARG A 105 12.60 -7.32 14.08
CA ARG A 105 13.59 -7.27 15.16
C ARG A 105 14.05 -5.85 15.44
N MET A 106 14.30 -5.08 14.38
CA MET A 106 14.74 -3.68 14.46
C MET A 106 13.70 -2.76 15.11
N LYS A 107 12.41 -3.01 14.88
CA LYS A 107 11.28 -2.27 15.48
C LYS A 107 11.28 -2.31 17.01
N ASN A 108 11.81 -3.38 17.61
CA ASN A 108 11.93 -3.50 19.05
C ASN A 108 13.11 -2.71 19.63
N MET A 109 14.07 -2.30 18.79
CA MET A 109 15.26 -1.55 19.19
C MET A 109 15.05 -0.04 19.10
N SER A 110 14.52 0.45 17.97
CA SER A 110 14.27 1.87 17.74
C SER A 110 12.98 2.09 16.96
N PRO A 111 12.26 3.20 17.19
CA PRO A 111 11.13 3.60 16.35
C PRO A 111 11.56 4.16 14.97
N HIS A 112 12.84 4.47 14.77
CA HIS A 112 13.35 5.07 13.54
C HIS A 112 14.17 4.09 12.72
N LEU A 113 13.93 4.06 11.41
CA LEU A 113 14.65 3.26 10.43
C LEU A 113 15.26 4.18 9.38
N ARG A 114 16.58 4.13 9.21
CA ARG A 114 17.28 4.85 8.15
C ARG A 114 17.47 3.93 6.95
N LEU A 115 16.89 4.30 5.81
CA LEU A 115 17.13 3.65 4.53
C LEU A 115 18.24 4.40 3.81
N ILE A 116 19.25 3.69 3.33
CA ILE A 116 20.36 4.25 2.57
C ILE A 116 20.48 3.44 1.29
N VAL A 117 20.54 4.11 0.15
CA VAL A 117 20.61 3.46 -1.16
C VAL A 117 21.75 4.06 -1.98
N ASN A 118 22.45 3.20 -2.71
CA ASN A 118 23.51 3.58 -3.63
C ASN A 118 23.14 3.24 -5.09
N ASN A 119 23.77 3.93 -6.03
CA ASN A 119 23.65 3.74 -7.48
C ASN A 119 24.14 2.37 -7.96
N ASP A 120 24.91 1.65 -7.14
CA ASP A 120 25.41 0.30 -7.42
C ASP A 120 24.42 -0.82 -7.03
N GLY A 121 23.20 -0.47 -6.60
CA GLY A 121 22.19 -1.46 -6.19
C GLY A 121 22.39 -2.01 -4.77
N LEU A 122 23.00 -1.20 -3.89
CA LEU A 122 23.08 -1.47 -2.46
C LEU A 122 21.93 -0.76 -1.74
N LEU A 123 21.13 -1.51 -0.98
CA LEU A 123 20.16 -1.00 -0.01
C LEU A 123 20.61 -1.36 1.40
N VAL A 124 20.71 -0.38 2.27
CA VAL A 124 21.04 -0.57 3.68
C VAL A 124 19.87 -0.12 4.54
N LEU A 125 19.42 -1.01 5.41
CA LEU A 125 18.46 -0.73 6.47
C LEU A 125 19.22 -0.58 7.78
N LYS A 126 19.24 0.62 8.34
CA LYS A 126 20.03 0.95 9.52
C LYS A 126 19.14 1.46 10.66
N VAL A 127 19.40 0.94 11.86
CA VAL A 127 18.80 1.41 13.11
C VAL A 127 19.91 1.75 14.08
N GLU A 128 19.83 2.94 14.66
CA GLU A 128 20.76 3.43 15.68
C GLU A 128 20.02 3.62 17.01
N THR A 129 20.69 3.22 18.09
CA THR A 129 20.28 3.38 19.48
C THR A 129 21.53 3.69 20.32
N ASP A 130 21.35 4.21 21.52
CA ASP A 130 22.46 4.55 22.43
C ASP A 130 23.36 3.35 22.77
N ALA A 131 22.81 2.14 22.75
CA ALA A 131 23.52 0.92 23.11
C ALA A 131 24.09 0.14 21.91
N ALA A 132 23.47 0.25 20.72
CA ALA A 132 23.86 -0.52 19.55
C ALA A 132 23.41 0.13 18.23
N SER A 133 24.20 -0.06 17.18
CA SER A 133 23.83 0.23 15.80
C SER A 133 23.71 -1.07 15.03
N VAL A 134 22.55 -1.32 14.42
CA VAL A 134 22.27 -2.51 13.60
C VAL A 134 22.04 -2.06 12.17
N ALA A 135 22.83 -2.59 11.24
CA ALA A 135 22.68 -2.36 9.81
C ALA A 135 22.51 -3.69 9.07
N THR A 136 21.56 -3.74 8.14
CA THR A 136 21.37 -4.88 7.23
C THR A 136 21.62 -4.41 5.81
N HIS A 137 22.50 -5.12 5.10
CA HIS A 137 22.93 -4.78 3.76
C HIS A 137 22.31 -5.75 2.74
N PHE A 138 21.61 -5.21 1.75
CA PHE A 138 21.10 -5.94 0.59
C PHE A 138 21.86 -5.45 -0.65
N GLN A 139 22.52 -6.37 -1.32
CA GLN A 139 23.37 -6.10 -2.49
C GLN A 139 22.74 -6.68 -3.76
N ASN A 140 23.22 -6.23 -4.91
CA ASN A 140 22.80 -6.69 -6.24
C ASN A 140 21.32 -6.45 -6.54
N LEU A 141 20.77 -5.33 -6.07
CA LEU A 141 19.42 -4.90 -6.40
C LEU A 141 19.42 -4.14 -7.73
N GLN A 142 18.35 -4.32 -8.51
CA GLN A 142 18.20 -3.62 -9.78
C GLN A 142 17.87 -2.14 -9.55
N VAL A 143 18.64 -1.24 -10.17
CA VAL A 143 18.41 0.20 -10.15
C VAL A 143 17.65 0.60 -11.41
N TRP A 144 16.50 1.25 -11.24
CA TRP A 144 15.63 1.66 -12.36
C TRP A 144 15.84 3.11 -12.77
N LYS A 145 16.09 3.97 -11.80
CA LYS A 145 16.34 5.40 -11.99
C LYS A 145 17.34 5.82 -10.93
N ALA A 146 18.38 6.51 -11.35
CA ALA A 146 19.35 7.15 -10.48
C ALA A 146 19.63 8.53 -11.07
N ASP A 147 19.64 9.56 -10.24
CA ASP A 147 20.10 10.88 -10.65
C ASP A 147 21.63 10.85 -10.77
N GLU A 148 22.15 11.02 -11.98
CA GLU A 148 23.60 11.00 -12.25
C GLU A 148 24.36 12.12 -11.53
N SER A 149 23.63 13.13 -11.03
CA SER A 149 24.15 14.29 -10.31
C SER A 149 24.58 13.96 -8.87
N GLU A 150 23.95 12.96 -8.23
CA GLU A 150 24.24 12.52 -6.87
C GLU A 150 25.06 11.22 -6.91
N ARG A 151 26.40 11.34 -6.89
CA ARG A 151 27.30 10.18 -6.68
C ARG A 151 27.31 9.66 -5.25
N ASP A 152 26.64 10.35 -4.34
CA ASP A 152 26.57 10.02 -2.93
C ASP A 152 25.36 9.14 -2.61
N ASN A 153 25.46 8.40 -1.50
CA ASN A 153 24.37 7.57 -1.01
C ASN A 153 23.14 8.43 -0.68
N VAL A 154 21.99 8.11 -1.26
CA VAL A 154 20.70 8.75 -0.93
C VAL A 154 20.16 8.11 0.33
N SER A 155 19.82 8.91 1.35
CA SER A 155 19.23 8.38 2.58
C SER A 155 17.91 9.04 2.97
N ALA A 156 17.06 8.29 3.66
CA ALA A 156 15.87 8.83 4.31
C ALA A 156 15.59 8.06 5.60
N ALA A 157 15.39 8.80 6.68
CA ALA A 157 14.91 8.26 7.95
C ALA A 157 13.39 8.19 7.97
N VAL A 158 12.80 7.07 8.38
CA VAL A 158 11.35 6.88 8.46
C VAL A 158 10.91 6.22 9.77
N ASP A 159 9.63 6.36 10.10
CA ASP A 159 9.02 5.57 11.18
C ASP A 159 8.99 4.08 10.79
N ILE A 160 9.65 3.25 11.60
CA ILE A 160 9.79 1.81 11.33
C ILE A 160 8.43 1.08 11.35
N ARG A 161 7.46 1.56 12.12
CA ARG A 161 6.11 0.95 12.19
C ARG A 161 5.35 1.22 10.91
N ARG A 162 5.49 2.43 10.35
CA ARG A 162 4.93 2.77 9.04
C ARG A 162 5.57 1.93 7.95
N PHE A 163 6.90 1.83 7.94
CA PHE A 163 7.61 0.96 6.99
C PHE A 163 7.21 -0.52 7.16
N PHE A 164 7.09 -1.03 8.38
CA PHE A 164 6.69 -2.41 8.60
C PHE A 164 5.31 -2.78 8.04
N THR A 165 4.42 -1.80 7.80
CA THR A 165 3.11 -2.07 7.17
C THR A 165 3.22 -2.69 5.79
N ILE A 166 4.33 -2.48 5.06
CA ILE A 166 4.56 -3.04 3.73
C ILE A 166 4.55 -4.58 3.77
N HIS A 167 4.94 -5.19 4.89
CA HIS A 167 4.94 -6.64 5.05
C HIS A 167 3.54 -7.25 4.84
N THR A 168 2.47 -6.51 5.08
CA THR A 168 1.10 -7.00 4.85
C THR A 168 0.87 -7.42 3.39
N TRP A 169 1.62 -6.84 2.45
CA TRP A 169 1.56 -7.15 1.02
C TRP A 169 2.35 -8.39 0.63
N ASP A 170 3.14 -8.99 1.53
CA ASP A 170 3.79 -10.28 1.28
C ASP A 170 2.75 -11.39 1.02
N ALA A 171 1.57 -11.28 1.65
CA ALA A 171 0.49 -12.26 1.50
C ALA A 171 -0.08 -12.35 0.07
N ILE A 172 0.06 -11.29 -0.73
CA ILE A 172 -0.45 -11.25 -2.11
C ILE A 172 0.61 -11.61 -3.16
N HIS A 173 1.87 -11.83 -2.77
CA HIS A 173 3.00 -12.15 -3.66
C HIS A 173 3.10 -11.19 -4.87
N PRO A 174 3.50 -9.92 -4.64
CA PRO A 174 3.60 -8.93 -5.71
C PRO A 174 4.67 -9.30 -6.75
N ASP A 175 4.42 -8.96 -8.02
CA ASP A 175 5.35 -9.20 -9.12
C ASP A 175 6.58 -8.31 -9.03
N SER A 176 6.39 -7.06 -8.63
CA SER A 176 7.48 -6.12 -8.43
C SER A 176 7.18 -5.14 -7.30
N VAL A 177 8.21 -4.85 -6.53
CA VAL A 177 8.16 -3.91 -5.41
C VAL A 177 9.33 -2.95 -5.59
N LYS A 178 9.03 -1.69 -5.90
CA LYS A 178 10.02 -0.64 -6.10
C LYS A 178 10.08 0.28 -4.89
N CYS A 179 11.27 0.51 -4.37
CA CYS A 179 11.54 1.56 -3.38
C CYS A 179 12.12 2.76 -4.09
N ASN A 180 11.47 3.90 -3.94
CA ASN A 180 11.94 5.17 -4.46
C ASN A 180 12.19 6.10 -3.28
N ILE A 181 13.31 6.82 -3.32
CA ILE A 181 13.71 7.68 -2.22
C ILE A 181 13.96 9.09 -2.75
N ILE A 182 13.44 10.06 -2.01
CA ILE A 182 13.81 11.48 -2.10
C ILE A 182 14.62 11.78 -0.84
N ASN A 183 15.85 12.25 -1.04
CA ASN A 183 16.83 12.44 0.03
C ASN A 183 16.23 13.22 1.21
N GLU A 184 16.31 12.65 2.41
CA GLU A 184 15.82 13.18 3.68
C GLU A 184 14.37 13.69 3.70
N ARG A 185 13.53 13.27 2.73
CA ARG A 185 12.17 13.82 2.58
C ARG A 185 11.08 12.78 2.48
N LEU A 186 11.25 11.75 1.67
CA LEU A 186 10.19 10.80 1.36
C LEU A 186 10.75 9.44 0.94
N VAL A 187 10.15 8.38 1.46
CA VAL A 187 10.25 7.03 0.91
C VAL A 187 8.92 6.67 0.26
N TYR A 188 8.95 6.39 -1.03
CA TYR A 188 7.79 6.02 -1.83
C TYR A 188 7.94 4.59 -2.35
N ILE A 189 6.95 3.76 -2.03
CA ILE A 189 6.95 2.36 -2.35
C ILE A 189 5.83 2.09 -3.33
N HIS A 190 6.22 1.53 -4.46
CA HIS A 190 5.32 1.18 -5.54
C HIS A 190 5.28 -0.33 -5.66
N ILE A 191 4.11 -0.89 -5.41
CA ILE A 191 3.86 -2.34 -5.46
C ILE A 191 2.98 -2.59 -6.67
N ASN A 192 3.45 -3.43 -7.59
CA ASN A 192 2.66 -3.87 -8.72
C ASN A 192 2.20 -5.31 -8.49
N LEU A 193 0.90 -5.53 -8.67
CA LEU A 193 0.26 -6.83 -8.56
C LEU A 193 -0.52 -7.09 -9.86
N ASP A 194 -0.02 -8.02 -10.65
CA ASP A 194 -0.42 -8.25 -12.04
C ASP A 194 -0.37 -6.94 -12.88
N ASP A 195 -1.05 -6.94 -14.02
CA ASP A 195 -1.14 -5.75 -14.88
C ASP A 195 -2.18 -4.72 -14.38
N ASN A 196 -3.03 -5.10 -13.42
CA ASN A 196 -4.26 -4.37 -13.12
C ASN A 196 -4.28 -3.66 -11.76
N ILE A 197 -3.40 -4.03 -10.82
CA ILE A 197 -3.43 -3.47 -9.46
C ILE A 197 -2.09 -2.84 -9.13
N LYS A 198 -2.13 -1.53 -8.87
CA LYS A 198 -0.98 -0.73 -8.45
C LYS A 198 -1.27 -0.14 -7.08
N ILE A 199 -0.34 -0.32 -6.15
CA ILE A 199 -0.45 0.21 -4.81
C ILE A 199 0.69 1.20 -4.59
N HIS A 200 0.31 2.37 -4.09
CA HIS A 200 1.19 3.50 -3.84
C HIS A 200 1.25 3.74 -2.34
N HIS A 201 2.44 3.63 -1.74
CA HIS A 201 2.64 3.85 -0.32
C HIS A 201 3.67 4.96 -0.09
N PHE A 202 3.24 6.03 0.58
CA PHE A 202 4.06 7.22 0.83
C PHE A 202 4.41 7.29 2.31
N ILE A 203 5.70 7.24 2.63
CA ILE A 203 6.21 7.33 3.99
C ILE A 203 7.06 8.60 4.09
N PRO A 204 6.59 9.65 4.80
CA PRO A 204 7.37 10.86 4.97
C PRO A 204 8.61 10.57 5.81
N ALA A 205 9.70 11.27 5.49
CA ALA A 205 10.90 11.19 6.31
C ALA A 205 10.69 11.86 7.67
N VAL A 206 11.40 11.36 8.67
CA VAL A 206 11.41 11.89 10.04
C VAL A 206 12.77 12.55 10.25
N ALA A 207 12.78 13.78 10.74
CA ALA A 207 14.02 14.42 11.18
C ALA A 207 14.55 13.65 12.39
N ILE A 208 15.78 13.14 12.28
CA ILE A 208 16.52 12.57 13.39
C ILE A 208 17.55 13.65 13.78
N ASP A 209 17.37 14.24 14.96
CA ASP A 209 18.34 15.16 15.57
C ASP A 209 19.60 14.42 16.05
#